data_AF-A0A396CA62-F1
#
_entry.id   AF-A0A396CA62-F1
#
_cell.length_a   1.000
_cell.length_b   1.000
_cell.length_c   1.000
_cell.angle_alpha   90.00
_cell.angle_beta   90.00
_cell.angle_gamma   90.00
#
_symmetry.space_group_name_H-M   'P 1'
#
loop_
_entity.id
_entity.type
_entity.pdbx_description
1 polymer ?
#
loop_
_entity_poly.entity_id
_entity_poly.type
_entity_poly.pdbx_seq_one_letter_code
_entity_poly.pdbx_strand_id
1 'polypeptide(L)'
;MKRIFTLYFFALFCLISQAQEELYERVYVHTDKTCYLAGEEVWIKFYTTDTHFQPSFFSKVGYVEISNAERPQAQLKLALDNGSGSGKIKIPADAPSGIYELSGYTQYMRNEGEKIFFRKQIAIINTFRIAESDPITLADSTETYPKEVPAMNGNIRINTSRPSYSIRQPVELTINGLPEEVSDLIVSVSRNDSLVILPHHEESVWRQQVTSTPGTFSGQWVPEYEGHIIRGQIQTPEGETLKQIQNKHVSADIAFVGKDIRYVQGQVDVEGNARFYTSNIFGINDIVAAAWGANGESYQMNILSPFCENLPKNLPQLKLYRNKKRLLERSIGIQLQQVVMLDSLDHGIPLQSCYGLQPYLNYNLDEYTRFSTMTETFVEFVRSVIIRKVNGKRRLKVLKEGEKRFNVGNTLVLLDGVPIHDHEDILKYNPKLVKKIDIYNSRYAFSGETFECMISLTTQKGNLPSIQLSDDSQLTVYECPQLPVAFSMPEYKNEIDRKSRKPDFRHTLYWNPSVKTEKGKATTLLFYTSDLEGEFKVVVEGFTHQGEAIRGETSFRVGE
;
A
#
# COMPACT_ATOMS: atom_id res chain seq x y z
N MET A 1 29.39 47.79 -19.62
CA MET A 1 29.21 47.08 -18.32
C MET A 1 27.90 46.30 -18.20
N LYS A 2 26.76 46.72 -18.76
CA LYS A 2 25.47 45.96 -18.66
C LYS A 2 25.36 44.68 -19.50
N ARG A 3 26.18 44.47 -20.55
CA ARG A 3 26.16 43.25 -21.38
C ARG A 3 26.99 42.08 -20.82
N ILE A 4 27.90 42.35 -19.87
CA ILE A 4 28.77 41.32 -19.28
C ILE A 4 28.05 40.59 -18.13
N PHE A 5 27.18 41.28 -17.39
CA PHE A 5 26.38 40.68 -16.31
C PHE A 5 25.29 39.72 -16.82
N THR A 6 24.73 39.95 -18.01
CA THR A 6 23.71 39.06 -18.60
C THR A 6 24.31 37.74 -19.08
N LEU A 7 25.57 37.76 -19.54
CA LEU A 7 26.31 36.55 -19.95
C LEU A 7 26.76 35.70 -18.75
N TYR A 8 27.12 36.33 -17.63
CA TYR A 8 27.42 35.58 -16.40
C TYR A 8 26.18 34.96 -15.76
N PHE A 9 25.02 35.63 -15.82
CA PHE A 9 23.76 35.06 -15.31
C PHE A 9 23.27 33.87 -16.16
N PHE A 10 23.45 33.93 -17.48
CA PHE A 10 23.11 32.81 -18.38
C PHE A 10 24.12 31.64 -18.27
N ALA A 11 25.41 31.93 -18.07
CA ALA A 11 26.42 30.91 -17.82
C ALA A 11 26.26 30.23 -16.45
N LEU A 12 25.83 30.97 -15.41
CA LEU A 12 25.51 30.40 -14.10
C LEU A 12 24.24 29.52 -14.16
N PHE A 13 23.25 29.89 -14.98
CA PHE A 13 22.06 29.07 -15.22
C PHE A 13 22.37 27.81 -16.05
N CYS A 14 23.28 27.89 -17.02
CA CYS A 14 23.76 26.72 -17.77
C CYS A 14 24.65 25.78 -16.92
N LEU A 15 25.39 26.30 -15.95
CA LEU A 15 26.18 25.46 -15.02
C LEU A 15 25.30 24.76 -13.97
N ILE A 16 24.15 25.34 -13.58
CA ILE A 16 23.16 24.67 -12.74
C ILE A 16 22.34 23.66 -13.57
N SER A 17 22.21 23.86 -14.88
CA SER A 17 21.56 22.90 -15.80
C SER A 17 22.39 21.64 -16.10
N GLN A 18 23.63 21.53 -15.61
CA GLN A 18 24.54 20.41 -15.89
C GLN A 18 24.87 19.52 -14.67
N ALA A 19 24.14 19.65 -13.57
CA ALA A 19 24.22 18.69 -12.47
C ALA A 19 22.84 18.50 -11.83
N GLN A 20 21.87 18.01 -12.61
CA GLN A 20 20.86 17.17 -11.98
C GLN A 20 21.59 15.87 -11.65
N GLU A 21 22.07 15.76 -10.41
CA GLU A 21 22.64 14.52 -9.92
C GLU A 21 21.54 13.46 -10.09
N GLU A 22 21.76 12.52 -11.01
CA GLU A 22 20.80 11.44 -11.26
C GLU A 22 20.70 10.66 -9.96
N LEU A 23 19.57 10.81 -9.27
CA LEU A 23 19.32 10.10 -8.02
C LEU A 23 19.09 8.64 -8.37
N TYR A 24 19.84 7.76 -7.73
CA TYR A 24 19.76 6.32 -7.97
C TYR A 24 19.32 5.64 -6.69
N GLU A 25 18.27 4.83 -6.77
CA GLU A 25 17.73 4.10 -5.62
C GLU A 25 18.04 2.61 -5.75
N ARG A 26 18.34 1.96 -4.62
CA ARG A 26 18.42 0.51 -4.47
C ARG A 26 17.45 0.09 -3.40
N VAL A 27 16.87 -1.09 -3.57
CA VAL A 27 15.86 -1.61 -2.64
C VAL A 27 16.36 -2.89 -2.02
N TYR A 28 16.10 -3.06 -0.72
CA TYR A 28 16.26 -4.32 -0.01
C TYR A 28 14.97 -4.70 0.70
N VAL A 29 14.57 -5.98 0.62
CA VAL A 29 13.32 -6.47 1.22
C VAL A 29 13.58 -7.66 2.14
N HIS A 30 13.08 -7.56 3.39
CA HIS A 30 13.05 -8.66 4.35
C HIS A 30 11.65 -9.26 4.45
N THR A 31 11.61 -10.53 4.80
CA THR A 31 10.36 -11.27 5.05
C THR A 31 10.45 -12.06 6.35
N ASP A 32 9.33 -12.36 7.00
CA ASP A 32 9.33 -13.12 8.26
C ASP A 32 9.85 -14.55 8.09
N LYS A 33 9.63 -15.14 6.91
CA LYS A 33 10.11 -16.48 6.54
C LYS A 33 10.33 -16.61 5.03
N THR A 34 10.69 -17.80 4.57
CA THR A 34 10.93 -18.13 3.15
C THR A 34 9.98 -19.20 2.59
N CYS A 35 9.18 -19.85 3.45
CA CYS A 35 8.24 -20.89 3.06
C CYS A 35 6.84 -20.59 3.61
N TYR A 36 5.88 -20.44 2.69
CA TYR A 36 4.50 -20.06 2.95
C TYR A 36 3.55 -21.14 2.48
N LEU A 37 2.36 -21.19 3.07
CA LEU A 37 1.24 -21.89 2.45
C LEU A 37 0.40 -20.90 1.62
N ALA A 38 -0.37 -21.41 0.66
CA ALA A 38 -1.42 -20.63 0.02
C ALA A 38 -2.43 -20.12 1.08
N GLY A 39 -2.84 -18.85 1.00
CA GLY A 39 -3.73 -18.21 1.99
C GLY A 39 -3.04 -17.56 3.18
N GLU A 40 -1.73 -17.76 3.34
CA GLU A 40 -0.92 -17.21 4.45
C GLU A 40 -0.48 -15.76 4.14
N GLU A 41 -0.14 -15.00 5.18
CA GLU A 41 0.40 -13.64 5.05
C GLU A 41 1.94 -13.67 5.03
N VAL A 42 2.54 -12.95 4.09
CA VAL A 42 3.97 -12.64 4.04
C VAL A 42 4.18 -11.28 4.68
N TRP A 43 4.88 -11.24 5.81
CA TRP A 43 5.22 -9.97 6.46
C TRP A 43 6.47 -9.40 5.81
N ILE A 44 6.44 -8.10 5.51
CA ILE A 44 7.45 -7.43 4.69
C ILE A 44 8.02 -6.22 5.43
N LYS A 45 9.34 -6.07 5.35
CA LYS A 45 10.05 -4.82 5.60
C LYS A 45 10.81 -4.42 4.35
N PHE A 46 10.68 -3.16 3.96
CA PHE A 46 11.19 -2.60 2.72
C PHE A 46 12.10 -1.40 3.03
N TYR A 47 13.26 -1.36 2.38
CA TYR A 47 14.23 -0.27 2.50
C TYR A 47 14.61 0.27 1.15
N THR A 48 14.76 1.59 1.06
CA THR A 48 15.41 2.28 -0.05
C THR A 48 16.75 2.84 0.40
N THR A 49 17.78 2.58 -0.38
CA THR A 49 19.11 3.18 -0.24
C THR A 49 19.52 3.89 -1.51
N ASP A 50 20.57 4.69 -1.46
CA ASP A 50 21.27 5.16 -2.65
C ASP A 50 22.26 4.08 -3.16
N THR A 51 23.11 4.44 -4.13
CA THR A 51 24.18 3.58 -4.67
C THR A 51 25.38 3.41 -3.73
N HIS A 52 25.49 4.22 -2.69
CA HIS A 52 26.45 4.07 -1.59
C HIS A 52 25.85 3.32 -0.39
N PHE A 53 24.65 2.76 -0.56
CA PHE A 53 23.90 2.01 0.43
C PHE A 53 23.48 2.81 1.67
N GLN A 54 23.49 4.14 1.58
CA GLN A 54 22.92 5.02 2.60
C GLN A 54 21.40 5.13 2.42
N PRO A 55 20.61 5.35 3.49
CA PRO A 55 19.16 5.51 3.35
C PRO A 55 18.76 6.60 2.34
N SER A 56 17.89 6.25 1.38
CA SER A 56 17.32 7.20 0.40
C SER A 56 15.89 7.53 0.78
N PHE A 57 15.53 8.81 0.77
CA PHE A 57 14.19 9.28 1.21
C PHE A 57 13.33 9.79 0.05
N PHE A 58 13.75 9.52 -1.18
CA PHE A 58 13.21 10.14 -2.38
C PHE A 58 11.81 9.61 -2.72
N SER A 59 11.67 8.29 -2.84
CA SER A 59 10.36 7.66 -3.07
C SER A 59 9.54 7.51 -1.79
N LYS A 60 8.24 7.85 -1.85
CA LYS A 60 7.25 7.61 -0.77
C LYS A 60 6.45 6.33 -0.94
N VAL A 61 6.68 5.60 -2.03
CA VAL A 61 5.98 4.34 -2.32
C VAL A 61 6.98 3.28 -2.77
N GLY A 62 6.91 2.11 -2.13
CA GLY A 62 7.63 0.89 -2.50
C GLY A 62 6.67 -0.14 -3.08
N TYR A 63 7.16 -0.95 -4.02
CA TYR A 63 6.39 -1.98 -4.70
C TYR A 63 7.00 -3.33 -4.42
N VAL A 64 6.16 -4.29 -4.06
CA VAL A 64 6.54 -5.69 -3.92
C VAL A 64 5.62 -6.55 -4.78
N GLU A 65 6.20 -7.44 -5.57
CA GLU A 65 5.48 -8.40 -6.40
C GLU A 65 5.97 -9.82 -6.09
N ILE A 66 5.04 -10.76 -5.94
CA ILE A 66 5.31 -12.19 -5.80
C ILE A 66 4.78 -12.86 -7.06
N SER A 67 5.69 -13.38 -7.90
CA SER A 67 5.38 -13.86 -9.24
C SER A 67 5.93 -15.27 -9.48
N ASN A 68 5.16 -16.09 -10.22
CA ASN A 68 5.72 -17.26 -10.90
C ASN A 68 6.07 -16.89 -12.35
N ALA A 69 6.43 -17.88 -13.16
CA ALA A 69 6.76 -17.67 -14.56
C ALA A 69 5.55 -17.29 -15.46
N GLU A 70 4.32 -17.42 -14.95
CA GLU A 70 3.09 -17.20 -15.74
C GLU A 70 2.40 -15.87 -15.44
N ARG A 71 2.33 -15.47 -14.16
CA ARG A 71 1.67 -14.23 -13.71
C ARG A 71 2.14 -13.80 -12.32
N PRO A 72 1.94 -12.52 -11.95
CA PRO A 72 1.99 -12.11 -10.55
C PRO A 72 0.87 -12.82 -9.77
N GLN A 73 1.19 -13.42 -8.62
CA GLN A 73 0.17 -14.00 -7.72
C GLN A 73 -0.27 -13.02 -6.65
N ALA A 74 0.63 -12.15 -6.19
CA ALA A 74 0.30 -11.15 -5.19
C ALA A 74 1.14 -9.90 -5.43
N GLN A 75 0.52 -8.72 -5.31
CA GLN A 75 1.22 -7.44 -5.41
C GLN A 75 0.86 -6.53 -4.22
N LEU A 76 1.81 -5.72 -3.76
CA LEU A 76 1.65 -4.81 -2.62
C LEU A 76 2.34 -3.48 -2.90
N LYS A 77 1.65 -2.38 -2.58
CA LYS A 77 2.24 -1.04 -2.45
C LYS A 77 2.44 -0.73 -0.98
N LEU A 78 3.62 -0.24 -0.61
CA LEU A 78 3.98 0.15 0.74
C LEU A 78 4.18 1.66 0.81
N ALA A 79 3.59 2.31 1.80
CA ALA A 79 3.96 3.67 2.16
C ALA A 79 5.37 3.66 2.76
N LEU A 80 6.23 4.56 2.28
CA LEU A 80 7.58 4.72 2.79
C LEU A 80 7.69 6.02 3.58
N ASP A 81 8.19 5.91 4.80
CA ASP A 81 8.61 7.03 5.62
C ASP A 81 10.13 6.98 5.79
N ASN A 82 10.81 8.06 5.42
CA ASN A 82 12.28 8.13 5.39
C ASN A 82 12.93 6.86 4.80
N GLY A 83 12.43 6.44 3.63
CA GLY A 83 12.99 5.29 2.90
C GLY A 83 12.72 3.92 3.51
N SER A 84 11.86 3.85 4.52
CA SER A 84 11.53 2.63 5.24
C SER A 84 10.02 2.41 5.23
N GLY A 85 9.59 1.18 4.92
CA GLY A 85 8.19 0.80 4.90
C GLY A 85 7.99 -0.61 5.40
N SER A 86 6.83 -0.91 5.97
CA SER A 86 6.49 -2.29 6.37
C SER A 86 5.03 -2.57 6.13
N GLY A 87 4.70 -3.84 5.98
CA GLY A 87 3.34 -4.26 5.70
C GLY A 87 3.24 -5.76 5.56
N LYS A 88 2.14 -6.21 4.98
CA LYS A 88 1.87 -7.62 4.72
C LYS A 88 1.13 -7.80 3.42
N ILE A 89 1.43 -8.90 2.75
CA ILE A 89 0.76 -9.32 1.53
C ILE A 89 0.22 -10.74 1.70
N LYS A 90 -1.03 -10.96 1.31
CA LYS A 90 -1.67 -12.28 1.42
C LYS A 90 -1.43 -13.08 0.15
N ILE A 91 -0.94 -14.31 0.30
CA ILE A 91 -0.87 -15.25 -0.81
C ILE A 91 -2.30 -15.74 -1.14
N PRO A 92 -2.75 -15.68 -2.40
CA PRO A 92 -4.06 -16.23 -2.76
C PRO A 92 -4.21 -17.71 -2.39
N ALA A 93 -5.40 -18.12 -1.97
CA ALA A 93 -5.67 -19.51 -1.59
C ALA A 93 -5.58 -20.48 -2.79
N ASP A 94 -5.72 -19.97 -4.00
CA ASP A 94 -5.59 -20.71 -5.26
C ASP A 94 -4.17 -20.66 -5.85
N ALA A 95 -3.19 -20.01 -5.21
CA ALA A 95 -1.83 -19.95 -5.72
C ALA A 95 -1.21 -21.36 -5.90
N PRO A 96 -0.65 -21.71 -7.07
CA PRO A 96 0.03 -22.99 -7.29
C PRO A 96 1.15 -23.29 -6.30
N SER A 97 1.42 -24.56 -6.01
CA SER A 97 2.63 -24.91 -5.28
C SER A 97 3.86 -24.71 -6.17
N GLY A 98 4.92 -24.10 -5.64
CA GLY A 98 6.14 -23.85 -6.42
C GLY A 98 7.12 -22.89 -5.74
N ILE A 99 8.22 -22.61 -6.44
CA ILE A 99 9.12 -21.51 -6.11
C ILE A 99 8.63 -20.26 -6.83
N TYR A 100 8.66 -19.13 -6.14
CA TYR A 100 8.23 -17.82 -6.62
C TYR A 100 9.37 -16.81 -6.47
N GLU A 101 9.40 -15.80 -7.33
CA GLU A 101 10.25 -14.64 -7.17
C GLU A 101 9.48 -13.54 -6.43
N LEU A 102 10.02 -13.08 -5.31
CA LEU A 102 9.64 -11.83 -4.66
C LEU A 102 10.55 -10.73 -5.20
N SER A 103 9.95 -9.77 -5.89
CA SER A 103 10.61 -8.60 -6.47
C SER A 103 10.27 -7.34 -5.68
N GLY A 104 11.27 -6.49 -5.40
CA GLY A 104 11.10 -5.23 -4.69
C GLY A 104 11.73 -4.05 -5.42
N TYR A 105 11.00 -2.95 -5.61
CA TYR A 105 11.46 -1.78 -6.35
C TYR A 105 10.64 -0.51 -6.04
N THR A 106 11.14 0.67 -6.44
CA THR A 106 10.36 1.91 -6.54
C THR A 106 10.03 2.18 -8.01
N GLN A 107 8.98 2.96 -8.32
CA GLN A 107 8.69 3.31 -9.74
C GLN A 107 9.90 3.97 -10.40
N TYR A 108 10.68 4.73 -9.65
CA TYR A 108 11.81 5.49 -10.17
C TYR A 108 12.95 4.58 -10.65
N MET A 109 13.21 3.47 -9.96
CA MET A 109 14.18 2.44 -10.35
C MET A 109 13.90 1.84 -11.74
N ARG A 110 12.66 1.91 -12.24
CA ARG A 110 12.31 1.43 -13.58
C ARG A 110 13.07 2.17 -14.68
N ASN A 111 13.56 3.38 -14.40
CA ASN A 111 14.39 4.14 -15.33
C ASN A 111 15.75 3.49 -15.60
N GLU A 112 16.28 2.65 -14.71
CA GLU A 112 17.56 1.94 -14.86
C GLU A 112 17.37 0.50 -15.39
N GLY A 113 16.11 0.08 -15.57
CA GLY A 113 15.74 -1.28 -15.97
C GLY A 113 15.61 -2.26 -14.79
N GLU A 114 14.98 -3.40 -15.06
CA GLU A 114 14.47 -4.31 -14.02
C GLU A 114 15.54 -5.22 -13.38
N LYS A 115 16.79 -5.15 -13.87
CA LYS A 115 17.91 -5.94 -13.34
C LYS A 115 18.38 -5.44 -11.98
N ILE A 116 18.13 -4.18 -11.65
CA ILE A 116 18.47 -3.60 -10.34
C ILE A 116 17.41 -3.85 -9.27
N PHE A 117 16.27 -4.45 -9.62
CA PHE A 117 15.24 -4.77 -8.62
C PHE A 117 15.76 -5.81 -7.63
N PHE A 118 15.37 -5.64 -6.37
CA PHE A 118 15.58 -6.68 -5.38
C PHE A 118 14.86 -7.95 -5.82
N ARG A 119 15.49 -9.12 -5.71
CA ARG A 119 14.91 -10.42 -6.07
C ARG A 119 15.26 -11.46 -5.02
N LYS A 120 14.25 -12.11 -4.46
CA LYS A 120 14.42 -13.20 -3.49
C LYS A 120 13.48 -14.35 -3.84
N GLN A 121 13.95 -15.58 -3.73
CA GLN A 121 13.09 -16.75 -3.91
C GLN A 121 12.32 -17.07 -2.62
N ILE A 122 11.03 -17.38 -2.77
CA ILE A 122 10.19 -17.92 -1.69
C ILE A 122 9.47 -19.17 -2.19
N ALA A 123 9.16 -20.09 -1.27
CA ALA A 123 8.39 -21.29 -1.55
C ALA A 123 6.95 -21.10 -1.12
N ILE A 124 6.01 -21.47 -1.99
CA ILE A 124 4.58 -21.50 -1.68
C ILE A 124 4.10 -22.94 -1.85
N ILE A 125 3.41 -23.47 -0.85
CA ILE A 125 2.81 -24.80 -0.87
C ILE A 125 1.29 -24.63 -0.78
N ASN A 126 0.56 -25.15 -1.76
CA ASN A 126 -0.89 -25.17 -1.68
C ASN A 126 -1.36 -26.49 -1.04
N THR A 127 -2.15 -26.39 0.04
CA THR A 127 -2.75 -27.56 0.71
C THR A 127 -4.25 -27.73 0.41
N PHE A 128 -4.86 -26.77 -0.29
CA PHE A 128 -6.27 -26.77 -0.68
C PHE A 128 -6.50 -27.36 -2.07
N ARG A 129 -5.47 -27.32 -2.92
CA ARG A 129 -5.48 -27.90 -4.27
C ARG A 129 -4.23 -28.73 -4.50
N ILE A 130 -4.35 -29.79 -5.29
CA ILE A 130 -3.22 -30.58 -5.79
C ILE A 130 -3.39 -30.63 -7.31
N ALA A 131 -2.45 -30.07 -8.05
CA ALA A 131 -2.43 -30.15 -9.50
C ALA A 131 -1.17 -30.89 -9.94
N GLU A 132 -1.31 -31.86 -10.85
CA GLU A 132 -0.16 -32.61 -11.40
C GLU A 132 0.82 -31.70 -12.16
N SER A 133 0.35 -30.52 -12.61
CA SER A 133 1.16 -29.50 -13.27
C SER A 133 2.00 -28.65 -12.31
N ASP A 134 1.78 -28.72 -11.00
CA ASP A 134 2.56 -27.92 -10.05
C ASP A 134 4.03 -28.41 -10.05
N PRO A 135 5.03 -27.52 -10.19
CA PRO A 135 6.44 -27.89 -10.33
C PRO A 135 7.08 -28.35 -9.00
N ILE A 136 6.67 -29.52 -8.50
CA ILE A 136 7.10 -30.08 -7.21
C ILE A 136 7.87 -31.38 -7.41
N THR A 137 8.99 -31.53 -6.71
CA THR A 137 9.72 -32.79 -6.55
C THR A 137 9.66 -33.21 -5.08
N LEU A 138 9.14 -34.42 -4.82
CA LEU A 138 9.04 -34.95 -3.47
C LEU A 138 10.35 -35.60 -3.05
N ALA A 139 10.84 -35.26 -1.86
CA ALA A 139 12.01 -35.87 -1.24
C ALA A 139 11.63 -36.59 0.06
N ASP A 140 12.32 -37.70 0.34
CA ASP A 140 12.12 -38.44 1.58
C ASP A 140 12.77 -37.72 2.76
N SER A 141 12.07 -37.74 3.91
CA SER A 141 12.47 -37.05 5.15
C SER A 141 13.73 -37.59 5.81
N THR A 142 14.30 -38.69 5.30
CA THR A 142 15.53 -39.32 5.80
C THR A 142 16.80 -38.68 5.23
N GLU A 143 16.70 -37.80 4.23
CA GLU A 143 17.81 -36.91 3.89
C GLU A 143 18.02 -35.94 5.04
N THR A 144 19.10 -36.17 5.80
CA THR A 144 19.56 -35.32 6.89
C THR A 144 19.51 -33.86 6.46
N TYR A 145 18.60 -33.08 7.06
CA TYR A 145 18.64 -31.62 6.97
C TYR A 145 20.07 -31.19 7.33
N PRO A 146 20.84 -30.55 6.45
CA PRO A 146 22.06 -29.92 6.91
C PRO A 146 21.60 -28.87 7.92
N LYS A 147 21.95 -29.07 9.19
CA LYS A 147 21.88 -27.99 10.17
C LYS A 147 22.79 -26.90 9.63
N GLU A 148 22.23 -25.95 8.88
CA GLU A 148 22.96 -24.77 8.50
C GLU A 148 23.46 -24.17 9.81
N VAL A 149 24.78 -24.07 9.94
CA VAL A 149 25.39 -23.37 11.06
C VAL A 149 24.86 -21.93 10.96
N PRO A 150 24.28 -21.37 12.04
CA PRO A 150 23.80 -19.99 12.04
C PRO A 150 24.90 -19.09 11.48
N ALA A 151 24.64 -18.46 10.33
CA ALA A 151 25.58 -17.50 9.77
C ALA A 151 25.53 -16.25 10.65
N MET A 152 26.51 -16.12 11.54
CA MET A 152 26.72 -14.92 12.34
C MET A 152 27.74 -14.05 11.62
N ASN A 153 27.29 -12.90 11.11
CA ASN A 153 28.20 -11.85 10.70
C ASN A 153 28.32 -10.85 11.85
N GLY A 154 29.51 -10.78 12.46
CA GLY A 154 29.83 -9.83 13.53
C GLY A 154 29.67 -10.37 14.96
N ASN A 155 29.85 -9.48 15.94
CA ASN A 155 29.87 -9.79 17.37
C ASN A 155 28.47 -9.94 18.02
N ILE A 156 27.41 -10.04 17.21
CA ILE A 156 26.02 -10.05 17.67
C ILE A 156 25.75 -11.38 18.37
N ARG A 157 25.23 -11.35 19.60
CA ARG A 157 24.84 -12.56 20.35
C ARG A 157 23.35 -12.54 20.64
N ILE A 158 22.65 -13.57 20.17
CA ILE A 158 21.19 -13.70 20.30
C ILE A 158 20.90 -14.90 21.19
N ASN A 159 20.30 -14.64 22.35
CA ASN A 159 20.01 -15.67 23.34
C ASN A 159 18.56 -15.57 23.79
N THR A 160 17.93 -16.72 23.98
CA THR A 160 16.69 -16.84 24.76
C THR A 160 17.04 -17.19 26.21
N SER A 161 16.18 -16.84 27.17
CA SER A 161 16.43 -17.17 28.59
C SER A 161 16.51 -18.68 28.86
N ARG A 162 15.95 -19.51 27.99
CA ARG A 162 15.97 -20.98 28.05
C ARG A 162 16.16 -21.59 26.66
N PRO A 163 16.76 -22.78 26.53
CA PRO A 163 16.86 -23.49 25.25
C PRO A 163 15.52 -24.13 24.83
N SER A 164 14.61 -24.36 25.78
CA SER A 164 13.29 -24.94 25.53
C SER A 164 12.19 -24.29 26.37
N TYR A 165 10.96 -24.33 25.83
CA TYR A 165 9.76 -23.74 26.41
C TYR A 165 8.57 -24.68 26.22
N SER A 166 7.61 -24.64 27.13
CA SER A 166 6.29 -25.26 26.95
C SER A 166 5.44 -24.44 25.97
N ILE A 167 4.31 -24.99 25.54
CA ILE A 167 3.31 -24.24 24.76
C ILE A 167 2.76 -23.05 25.57
N ARG A 168 2.40 -21.95 24.88
CA ARG A 168 1.85 -20.71 25.47
C ARG A 168 2.71 -20.07 26.57
N GLN A 169 4.01 -20.33 26.58
CA GLN A 169 4.95 -19.82 27.57
C GLN A 169 5.59 -18.51 27.07
N PRO A 170 5.84 -17.51 27.95
CA PRO A 170 6.62 -16.34 27.59
C PRO A 170 8.07 -16.71 27.24
N VAL A 171 8.56 -16.10 26.16
CA VAL A 171 9.94 -16.17 25.68
C VAL A 171 10.53 -14.77 25.74
N GLU A 172 11.60 -14.62 26.52
CA GLU A 172 12.41 -13.42 26.55
C GLU A 172 13.66 -13.66 25.70
N LEU A 173 13.83 -12.79 24.70
CA LEU A 173 14.92 -12.79 23.73
C LEU A 173 15.82 -11.59 23.99
N THR A 174 17.12 -11.83 24.16
CA THR A 174 18.12 -10.78 24.36
C THR A 174 19.10 -10.75 23.20
N ILE A 175 19.28 -9.57 22.62
CA ILE A 175 20.22 -9.28 21.54
C ILE A 175 21.34 -8.39 22.09
N ASN A 176 22.58 -8.87 22.02
CA ASN A 176 23.78 -8.17 22.49
C ASN A 176 24.75 -7.95 21.34
N GLY A 177 25.70 -7.02 21.52
CA GLY A 177 26.78 -6.80 20.55
C GLY A 177 26.32 -6.16 19.24
N LEU A 178 25.19 -5.44 19.27
CA LEU A 178 24.76 -4.60 18.15
C LEU A 178 25.75 -3.44 17.95
N PRO A 179 26.02 -3.02 16.70
CA PRO A 179 26.78 -1.81 16.42
C PRO A 179 26.19 -0.57 17.10
N GLU A 180 26.99 0.48 17.29
CA GLU A 180 26.49 1.72 17.93
C GLU A 180 25.51 2.51 17.05
N GLU A 181 25.58 2.31 15.74
CA GLU A 181 24.87 3.10 14.72
C GLU A 181 23.79 2.29 14.00
N VAL A 182 22.97 1.54 14.74
CA VAL A 182 21.84 0.78 14.14
C VAL A 182 20.79 1.76 13.59
N SER A 183 20.57 1.71 12.27
CA SER A 183 19.53 2.49 11.60
C SER A 183 18.17 1.81 11.73
N ASP A 184 18.12 0.52 11.43
CA ASP A 184 16.91 -0.29 11.54
C ASP A 184 17.26 -1.74 11.89
N LEU A 185 16.38 -2.39 12.65
CA LEU A 185 16.57 -3.74 13.15
C LEU A 185 15.24 -4.50 13.08
N ILE A 186 15.24 -5.58 12.31
CA ILE A 186 14.13 -6.52 12.18
C ILE A 186 14.40 -7.72 13.06
N VAL A 187 13.34 -8.22 13.71
CA VAL A 187 13.36 -9.52 14.38
C VAL A 187 12.17 -10.35 13.94
N SER A 188 12.45 -11.54 13.43
CA SER A 188 11.43 -12.54 13.10
C SER A 188 11.66 -13.82 13.91
N VAL A 189 10.56 -14.42 14.36
CA VAL A 189 10.54 -15.71 15.04
C VAL A 189 9.49 -16.58 14.40
N SER A 190 9.92 -17.62 13.70
CA SER A 190 9.02 -18.53 12.99
C SER A 190 9.43 -19.99 13.18
N ARG A 191 8.46 -20.89 13.10
CA ARG A 191 8.68 -22.32 13.23
C ARG A 191 9.55 -22.83 12.07
N ASN A 192 10.53 -23.67 12.39
CA ASN A 192 11.29 -24.40 11.38
C ASN A 192 10.61 -25.75 11.14
N ASP A 193 9.78 -25.82 10.09
CA ASP A 193 9.08 -27.06 9.74
C ASP A 193 9.87 -28.00 8.83
N SER A 194 11.05 -27.56 8.36
CA SER A 194 11.95 -28.33 7.49
C SER A 194 11.27 -28.91 6.23
N LEU A 195 10.22 -28.25 5.75
CA LEU A 195 9.45 -28.68 4.56
C LEU A 195 10.18 -28.37 3.26
N VAL A 196 10.92 -27.27 3.24
CA VAL A 196 11.62 -26.76 2.07
C VAL A 196 12.98 -26.23 2.53
N ILE A 197 14.00 -26.46 1.72
CA ILE A 197 15.31 -25.84 1.88
C ILE A 197 15.48 -24.86 0.73
N LEU A 198 15.52 -23.58 1.06
CA LEU A 198 15.87 -22.52 0.14
C LEU A 198 17.17 -21.87 0.62
N PRO A 199 18.10 -21.54 -0.30
CA PRO A 199 19.30 -20.83 0.08
C PRO A 199 18.92 -19.50 0.72
N HIS A 200 19.64 -19.15 1.77
CA HIS A 200 19.54 -17.82 2.35
C HIS A 200 19.89 -16.75 1.29
N HIS A 201 19.09 -15.69 1.21
CA HIS A 201 19.40 -14.56 0.33
C HIS A 201 20.44 -13.66 1.00
N GLU A 202 21.70 -13.80 0.60
CA GLU A 202 22.79 -13.00 1.16
C GLU A 202 22.77 -11.56 0.66
N GLU A 203 22.98 -10.65 1.60
CA GLU A 203 23.04 -9.22 1.34
C GLU A 203 24.20 -8.84 0.39
N SER A 204 25.35 -9.51 0.52
CA SER A 204 26.51 -9.39 -0.36
C SER A 204 26.17 -9.69 -1.83
N VAL A 205 25.37 -10.73 -2.08
CA VAL A 205 24.91 -11.12 -3.43
C VAL A 205 24.05 -10.02 -4.04
N TRP A 206 23.15 -9.44 -3.24
CA TRP A 206 22.37 -8.29 -3.67
C TRP A 206 23.24 -7.07 -3.99
N ARG A 207 24.20 -6.70 -3.13
CA ARG A 207 25.11 -5.58 -3.40
C ARG A 207 25.84 -5.76 -4.72
N GLN A 208 26.34 -6.97 -4.96
CA GLN A 208 27.02 -7.31 -6.21
C GLN A 208 26.08 -7.17 -7.41
N GLN A 209 24.84 -7.67 -7.32
CA GLN A 209 23.83 -7.53 -8.38
C GLN A 209 23.59 -6.06 -8.74
N VAL A 210 23.32 -5.22 -7.76
CA VAL A 210 22.93 -3.83 -8.00
C VAL A 210 24.09 -2.91 -8.37
N THR A 211 25.31 -3.25 -7.99
CA THR A 211 26.53 -2.50 -8.36
C THR A 211 27.01 -2.88 -9.77
N SER A 212 26.79 -4.13 -10.19
CA SER A 212 27.28 -4.63 -11.48
C SER A 212 26.41 -4.25 -12.70
N THR A 213 25.32 -3.50 -12.47
CA THR A 213 24.32 -3.19 -13.51
C THR A 213 24.36 -1.68 -13.87
N PRO A 214 25.24 -1.24 -14.78
CA PRO A 214 25.16 0.12 -15.33
C PRO A 214 24.02 0.18 -16.35
N GLY A 215 22.93 0.87 -15.99
CA GLY A 215 21.79 1.10 -16.88
C GLY A 215 21.87 2.47 -17.56
N THR A 216 21.25 2.59 -18.75
CA THR A 216 20.92 3.90 -19.31
C THR A 216 19.65 4.39 -18.64
N PHE A 217 19.68 5.58 -18.06
CA PHE A 217 18.52 6.17 -17.38
C PHE A 217 17.48 6.67 -18.39
N SER A 218 16.27 6.08 -18.38
CA SER A 218 15.25 6.38 -19.40
C SER A 218 14.48 7.70 -19.19
N GLY A 219 14.40 8.20 -17.95
CA GLY A 219 13.61 9.38 -17.58
C GLY A 219 12.09 9.27 -17.76
N GLN A 220 11.57 8.09 -18.10
CA GLN A 220 10.14 7.88 -18.36
C GLN A 220 9.30 7.84 -17.08
N TRP A 221 9.91 7.42 -15.98
CA TRP A 221 9.23 7.20 -14.70
C TRP A 221 9.49 8.35 -13.76
N VAL A 222 8.43 9.04 -13.36
CA VAL A 222 8.49 10.12 -12.38
C VAL A 222 8.56 9.49 -10.98
N PRO A 223 9.43 10.01 -10.09
CA PRO A 223 9.50 9.54 -8.72
C PRO A 223 8.23 9.90 -7.94
N GLU A 224 7.82 9.00 -7.05
CA GLU A 224 6.64 9.17 -6.20
C GLU A 224 7.02 9.91 -4.91
N TYR A 225 7.49 11.16 -5.03
CA TYR A 225 8.07 11.93 -3.92
C TYR A 225 7.04 12.52 -2.93
N GLU A 226 5.78 12.65 -3.36
CA GLU A 226 4.65 13.12 -2.52
C GLU A 226 3.67 12.00 -2.16
N GLY A 227 3.72 10.87 -2.86
CA GLY A 227 2.78 9.77 -2.71
C GLY A 227 2.54 9.03 -4.01
N HIS A 228 1.57 8.12 -3.98
CA HIS A 228 1.24 7.23 -5.09
C HIS A 228 0.73 8.02 -6.30
N ILE A 229 1.15 7.63 -7.50
CA ILE A 229 0.64 8.19 -8.76
C ILE A 229 -0.28 7.15 -9.40
N ILE A 230 -1.59 7.41 -9.34
CA ILE A 230 -2.58 6.61 -10.09
C ILE A 230 -2.47 7.01 -11.56
N ARG A 231 -2.53 6.02 -12.44
CA ARG A 231 -2.51 6.24 -13.89
C ARG A 231 -3.78 5.68 -14.51
N GLY A 232 -4.27 6.38 -15.53
CA GLY A 232 -5.42 5.96 -16.31
C GLY A 232 -5.15 6.13 -17.80
N GLN A 233 -5.80 5.31 -18.62
CA GLN A 233 -5.87 5.48 -20.07
C GLN A 233 -7.28 5.88 -20.46
N ILE A 234 -7.40 7.02 -21.12
CA ILE A 234 -8.68 7.53 -21.60
C ILE A 234 -8.97 6.99 -23.00
N GLN A 235 -10.19 6.53 -23.21
CA GLN A 235 -10.70 5.98 -24.46
C GLN A 235 -12.13 6.47 -24.74
N THR A 236 -12.54 6.45 -25.99
CA THR A 236 -13.94 6.65 -26.35
C THR A 236 -14.80 5.49 -25.84
N PRO A 237 -16.14 5.66 -25.74
CA PRO A 237 -17.04 4.54 -25.44
C PRO A 237 -16.89 3.34 -26.40
N GLU A 238 -16.43 3.58 -27.63
CA GLU A 238 -16.13 2.55 -28.64
C GLU A 238 -14.75 1.91 -28.49
N GLY A 239 -13.93 2.37 -27.53
CA GLY A 239 -12.60 1.84 -27.23
C GLY A 239 -11.44 2.50 -28.00
N GLU A 240 -11.68 3.60 -28.71
CA GLU A 240 -10.64 4.30 -29.47
C GLU A 240 -9.80 5.21 -28.57
N THR A 241 -8.50 5.32 -28.83
CA THR A 241 -7.59 6.17 -28.03
C THR A 241 -7.68 7.64 -28.47
N LEU A 242 -7.33 8.58 -27.57
CA LEU A 242 -7.38 10.02 -27.89
C LEU A 242 -6.54 10.43 -29.11
N LYS A 243 -5.45 9.69 -29.37
CA LYS A 243 -4.58 9.88 -30.53
C LYS A 243 -5.30 9.68 -31.87
N GLN A 244 -6.34 8.83 -31.89
CA GLN A 244 -7.13 8.53 -33.08
C GLN A 244 -8.18 9.61 -33.37
N ILE A 245 -8.63 10.34 -32.34
CA ILE A 245 -9.70 11.34 -32.43
C ILE A 245 -9.21 12.80 -32.50
N GLN A 246 -7.95 13.03 -32.88
CA GLN A 246 -7.37 14.34 -33.22
C GLN A 246 -7.57 15.47 -32.17
N ASN A 247 -6.86 15.39 -31.04
CA ASN A 247 -6.60 16.52 -30.13
C ASN A 247 -7.83 17.25 -29.57
N LYS A 248 -8.85 16.51 -29.10
CA LYS A 248 -9.86 17.10 -28.23
C LYS A 248 -9.26 17.33 -26.83
N HIS A 249 -9.46 18.53 -26.26
CA HIS A 249 -9.08 18.79 -24.87
C HIS A 249 -9.99 17.97 -23.95
N VAL A 250 -9.41 16.97 -23.29
CA VAL A 250 -10.09 16.07 -22.35
C VAL A 250 -9.57 16.34 -20.95
N SER A 251 -10.50 16.45 -20.01
CA SER A 251 -10.22 16.52 -18.57
C SER A 251 -10.54 15.18 -17.94
N ALA A 252 -9.83 14.82 -16.89
CA ALA A 252 -10.08 13.59 -16.15
C ALA A 252 -9.71 13.77 -14.70
N ASP A 253 -10.51 13.18 -13.81
CA ASP A 253 -10.35 13.28 -12.36
C ASP A 253 -10.62 11.96 -11.65
N ILE A 254 -10.13 11.86 -10.42
CA ILE A 254 -10.45 10.79 -9.48
C ILE A 254 -10.96 11.39 -8.17
N ALA A 255 -12.16 10.97 -7.76
CA ALA A 255 -12.70 11.25 -6.43
C ALA A 255 -12.63 9.99 -5.56
N PHE A 256 -12.17 10.12 -4.32
CA PHE A 256 -12.21 9.04 -3.33
C PHE A 256 -13.52 9.13 -2.57
N VAL A 257 -14.29 8.04 -2.56
CA VAL A 257 -15.56 7.96 -1.84
C VAL A 257 -15.27 7.95 -0.34
N GLY A 258 -15.87 8.89 0.38
CA GLY A 258 -15.65 8.98 1.81
C GLY A 258 -16.31 10.18 2.47
N LYS A 259 -16.04 10.35 3.76
CA LYS A 259 -16.53 11.51 4.53
C LYS A 259 -15.71 12.78 4.26
N ASP A 260 -14.47 12.60 3.81
CA ASP A 260 -13.53 13.68 3.52
C ASP A 260 -13.49 13.97 2.02
N ILE A 261 -13.36 15.25 1.67
CA ILE A 261 -13.27 15.68 0.27
C ILE A 261 -11.86 15.38 -0.24
N ARG A 262 -11.77 14.42 -1.17
CA ARG A 262 -10.55 13.97 -1.81
C ARG A 262 -10.80 13.83 -3.30
N TYR A 263 -10.56 14.93 -4.01
CA TYR A 263 -10.89 15.06 -5.42
C TYR A 263 -9.65 15.56 -6.17
N VAL A 264 -9.07 14.66 -6.94
CA VAL A 264 -7.74 14.81 -7.54
C VAL A 264 -7.87 15.02 -9.03
N GLN A 265 -7.33 16.13 -9.51
CA GLN A 265 -7.25 16.43 -10.92
C GLN A 265 -6.16 15.62 -11.62
N GLY A 266 -6.48 15.07 -12.78
CA GLY A 266 -5.53 14.37 -13.65
C GLY A 266 -4.74 15.30 -14.57
N GLN A 267 -3.47 14.98 -14.78
CA GLN A 267 -2.67 15.50 -15.89
C GLN A 267 -2.80 14.56 -17.08
N VAL A 268 -3.54 14.98 -18.11
CA VAL A 268 -3.79 14.20 -19.33
C VAL A 268 -2.83 14.63 -20.43
N ASP A 269 -2.10 13.68 -21.01
CA ASP A 269 -1.25 13.93 -22.17
C ASP A 269 -1.97 13.76 -23.51
N VAL A 270 -1.28 14.07 -24.61
CA VAL A 270 -1.82 14.01 -25.98
C VAL A 270 -2.21 12.60 -26.44
N GLU A 271 -1.74 11.56 -25.75
CA GLU A 271 -2.07 10.16 -26.03
C GLU A 271 -3.22 9.64 -25.15
N GLY A 272 -3.72 10.49 -24.23
CA GLY A 272 -4.78 10.15 -23.30
C GLY A 272 -4.31 9.40 -22.07
N ASN A 273 -3.01 9.41 -21.76
CA ASN A 273 -2.54 8.94 -20.46
C ASN A 273 -2.81 10.03 -19.41
N ALA A 274 -3.58 9.67 -18.39
CA ALA A 274 -3.85 10.51 -17.23
C ALA A 274 -2.95 10.10 -16.06
N ARG A 275 -2.37 11.09 -15.36
CA ARG A 275 -1.61 10.92 -14.12
C ARG A 275 -2.28 11.68 -12.98
N PHE A 276 -2.53 11.01 -11.86
CA PHE A 276 -3.17 11.57 -10.66
C PHE A 276 -2.21 11.46 -9.49
N TYR A 277 -1.77 12.61 -8.95
CA TYR A 277 -0.86 12.65 -7.81
C TYR A 277 -1.67 12.54 -6.52
N THR A 278 -1.55 11.41 -5.83
CA THR A 278 -2.37 11.07 -4.66
C THR A 278 -1.54 11.07 -3.38
N SER A 279 -1.30 12.27 -2.86
CA SER A 279 -0.53 12.47 -1.62
C SER A 279 -1.34 12.08 -0.39
N ASN A 280 -0.72 11.34 0.54
CA ASN A 280 -1.34 10.89 1.80
C ASN A 280 -2.65 10.07 1.65
N ILE A 281 -2.73 9.25 0.61
CA ILE A 281 -3.84 8.31 0.41
C ILE A 281 -3.33 6.87 0.56
N PHE A 282 -3.99 6.11 1.44
CA PHE A 282 -3.53 4.80 1.88
C PHE A 282 -4.68 3.81 1.99
N GLY A 283 -4.34 2.51 1.97
CA GLY A 283 -5.31 1.43 2.16
C GLY A 283 -6.27 1.24 1.00
N ILE A 284 -7.31 0.43 1.21
CA ILE A 284 -8.32 0.13 0.20
C ILE A 284 -9.34 1.25 0.17
N ASN A 285 -9.60 1.81 -1.02
CA ASN A 285 -10.53 2.91 -1.22
C ASN A 285 -11.45 2.64 -2.40
N ASP A 286 -12.71 3.04 -2.28
CA ASP A 286 -13.61 3.18 -3.42
C ASP A 286 -13.28 4.49 -4.15
N ILE A 287 -13.05 4.43 -5.46
CA ILE A 287 -12.75 5.60 -6.29
C ILE A 287 -13.75 5.74 -7.42
N VAL A 288 -14.14 6.98 -7.71
CA VAL A 288 -14.89 7.35 -8.91
C VAL A 288 -13.95 8.05 -9.86
N ALA A 289 -13.68 7.39 -10.98
CA ALA A 289 -12.88 7.87 -12.09
C ALA A 289 -13.78 8.49 -13.14
N ALA A 290 -13.55 9.74 -13.55
CA ALA A 290 -14.36 10.42 -14.56
C ALA A 290 -13.49 11.09 -15.63
N ALA A 291 -13.96 11.10 -16.89
CA ALA A 291 -13.28 11.77 -17.99
C ALA A 291 -14.28 12.39 -18.99
N TRP A 292 -14.06 13.65 -19.38
CA TRP A 292 -14.96 14.39 -20.26
C TRP A 292 -14.22 15.38 -21.17
N GLY A 293 -14.81 15.65 -22.34
CA GLY A 293 -14.35 16.67 -23.27
C GLY A 293 -14.87 18.07 -22.93
N ALA A 294 -14.25 19.10 -23.50
CA ALA A 294 -14.66 20.51 -23.31
C ALA A 294 -16.15 20.80 -23.64
N ASN A 295 -16.78 19.99 -24.49
CA ASN A 295 -18.18 20.12 -24.88
C ASN A 295 -19.14 19.22 -24.07
N GLY A 296 -18.65 18.57 -23.01
CA GLY A 296 -19.44 17.62 -22.21
C GLY A 296 -19.57 16.22 -22.83
N GLU A 297 -18.71 15.88 -23.79
CA GLU A 297 -18.61 14.51 -24.33
C GLU A 297 -18.03 13.58 -23.25
N SER A 298 -18.66 12.44 -23.02
CA SER A 298 -18.23 11.45 -22.02
C SER A 298 -17.16 10.51 -22.59
N TYR A 299 -16.16 10.20 -21.77
CA TYR A 299 -15.10 9.24 -22.09
C TYR A 299 -14.99 8.17 -21.01
N GLN A 300 -14.44 7.00 -21.38
CA GLN A 300 -14.12 5.96 -20.42
C GLN A 300 -12.67 6.10 -19.97
N MET A 301 -12.42 5.89 -18.67
CA MET A 301 -11.08 5.93 -18.10
C MET A 301 -10.73 4.58 -17.47
N ASN A 302 -9.84 3.84 -18.13
CA ASN A 302 -9.32 2.59 -17.63
C ASN A 302 -8.15 2.85 -16.68
N ILE A 303 -8.33 2.57 -15.39
CA ILE A 303 -7.23 2.68 -14.41
C ILE A 303 -6.19 1.59 -14.68
N LEU A 304 -4.93 1.99 -14.83
CA LEU A 304 -3.82 1.12 -15.17
C LEU A 304 -3.18 0.51 -13.92
N SER A 305 -2.73 -0.75 -14.05
CA SER A 305 -1.86 -1.37 -13.04
C SER A 305 -0.58 -0.54 -12.88
N PRO A 306 -0.21 -0.14 -11.65
CA PRO A 306 1.02 0.59 -11.43
C PRO A 306 2.25 -0.34 -11.42
N PHE A 307 2.05 -1.66 -11.31
CA PHE A 307 3.12 -2.62 -11.15
C PHE A 307 3.96 -2.79 -12.42
N CYS A 308 5.13 -3.42 -12.28
CA CYS A 308 6.03 -3.70 -13.38
C CYS A 308 5.64 -5.01 -14.08
N GLU A 309 5.16 -5.98 -13.31
CA GLU A 309 4.71 -7.29 -13.80
C GLU A 309 5.81 -8.03 -14.57
N ASN A 310 7.08 -7.79 -14.18
CA ASN A 310 8.21 -8.51 -14.74
C ASN A 310 8.25 -9.94 -14.20
N LEU A 311 8.00 -10.91 -15.06
CA LEU A 311 7.91 -12.31 -14.67
C LEU A 311 9.30 -12.98 -14.71
N PRO A 312 9.63 -13.79 -13.69
CA PRO A 312 10.85 -14.59 -13.70
C PRO A 312 10.79 -15.63 -14.83
N LYS A 313 11.84 -15.68 -15.65
CA LYS A 313 11.90 -16.61 -16.81
C LYS A 313 12.18 -18.06 -16.40
N ASN A 314 13.02 -18.27 -15.40
CA ASN A 314 13.46 -19.59 -14.96
C ASN A 314 13.38 -19.67 -13.43
N LEU A 315 12.50 -20.54 -12.93
CA LEU A 315 12.38 -20.85 -11.52
C LEU A 315 12.67 -22.35 -11.31
N PRO A 316 13.42 -22.74 -10.27
CA PRO A 316 13.64 -24.15 -9.97
C PRO A 316 12.34 -24.82 -9.51
N GLN A 317 12.28 -26.14 -9.66
CA GLN A 317 11.20 -26.93 -9.07
C GLN A 317 11.29 -26.88 -7.54
N LEU A 318 10.13 -26.86 -6.88
CA LEU A 318 10.02 -26.92 -5.44
C LEU A 318 10.38 -28.33 -4.95
N LYS A 319 11.53 -28.49 -4.29
CA LYS A 319 11.87 -29.73 -3.57
C LYS A 319 11.15 -29.74 -2.22
N LEU A 320 10.11 -30.56 -2.08
CA LEU A 320 9.28 -30.67 -0.88
C LEU A 320 9.65 -31.93 -0.09
N TYR A 321 10.14 -31.75 1.14
CA TYR A 321 10.42 -32.84 2.06
C TYR A 321 9.14 -33.29 2.77
N ARG A 322 8.83 -34.59 2.66
CA ARG A 322 7.56 -35.12 3.16
C ARG A 322 7.49 -35.07 4.69
N ASN A 323 6.65 -34.18 5.23
CA ASN A 323 6.28 -34.18 6.64
C ASN A 323 4.78 -33.93 6.83
N LYS A 324 3.99 -35.02 6.81
CA LYS A 324 2.52 -34.95 6.84
C LYS A 324 1.98 -34.26 8.09
N LYS A 325 2.60 -34.48 9.26
CA LYS A 325 2.16 -33.85 10.52
C LYS A 325 2.29 -32.32 10.44
N ARG A 326 3.45 -31.81 10.02
CA ARG A 326 3.72 -30.37 9.93
C ARG A 326 2.85 -29.66 8.89
N LEU A 327 2.67 -30.27 7.72
CA LEU A 327 1.78 -29.74 6.67
C LEU A 327 0.33 -29.67 7.14
N LEU A 328 -0.16 -30.71 7.82
CA LEU A 328 -1.53 -30.75 8.34
C LEU A 328 -1.75 -29.66 9.41
N GLU A 329 -0.83 -29.50 10.36
CA GLU A 329 -0.90 -28.47 11.38
C GLU A 329 -0.97 -27.05 10.77
N ARG A 330 -0.12 -26.75 9.76
CA ARG A 330 -0.16 -25.46 9.06
C ARG A 330 -1.48 -25.26 8.29
N SER A 331 -1.96 -26.30 7.62
CA SER A 331 -3.21 -26.23 6.85
C SER A 331 -4.42 -25.96 7.76
N ILE A 332 -4.49 -26.61 8.93
CA ILE A 332 -5.51 -26.35 9.96
C ILE A 332 -5.38 -24.91 10.48
N GLY A 333 -4.16 -24.45 10.75
CA GLY A 333 -3.90 -23.10 11.24
C GLY A 333 -4.42 -22.01 10.30
N ILE A 334 -4.18 -22.14 8.99
CA ILE A 334 -4.70 -21.18 8.00
C ILE A 334 -6.23 -21.17 7.98
N GLN A 335 -6.87 -22.33 7.96
CA GLN A 335 -8.33 -22.42 7.93
C GLN A 335 -8.95 -21.74 9.16
N LEU A 336 -8.38 -21.97 10.34
CA LEU A 336 -8.81 -21.31 11.56
C LEU A 336 -8.60 -19.80 11.53
N GLN A 337 -7.45 -19.32 11.04
CA GLN A 337 -7.19 -17.89 10.91
C GLN A 337 -8.18 -17.20 9.97
N GLN A 338 -8.54 -17.83 8.86
CA GLN A 338 -9.52 -17.30 7.90
C GLN A 338 -10.92 -17.18 8.50
N VAL A 339 -11.35 -18.17 9.29
CA VAL A 339 -12.65 -18.14 9.97
C VAL A 339 -12.70 -17.02 11.02
N VAL A 340 -11.62 -16.83 11.79
CA VAL A 340 -11.57 -15.81 12.84
C VAL A 340 -11.47 -14.39 12.27
N MET A 341 -10.76 -14.19 11.15
CA MET A 341 -10.62 -12.89 10.48
C MET A 341 -11.92 -12.40 9.82
N LEU A 342 -12.85 -13.28 9.43
CA LEU A 342 -14.15 -12.90 8.87
C LEU A 342 -15.01 -12.08 9.86
N ASP A 343 -14.78 -12.22 11.16
CA ASP A 343 -15.48 -11.46 12.21
C ASP A 343 -14.85 -10.09 12.49
N SER A 344 -13.59 -9.87 12.12
CA SER A 344 -12.93 -8.57 12.24
C SER A 344 -13.17 -7.75 10.97
N LEU A 345 -14.30 -7.04 10.93
CA LEU A 345 -14.53 -6.00 9.93
C LEU A 345 -13.43 -4.94 10.05
N ASP A 346 -12.47 -4.97 9.13
CA ASP A 346 -11.35 -4.04 9.08
C ASP A 346 -11.91 -2.61 9.03
N HIS A 347 -11.66 -1.86 10.09
CA HIS A 347 -12.09 -0.47 10.17
C HIS A 347 -11.13 0.33 9.28
N GLY A 348 -11.61 0.72 8.09
CA GLY A 348 -10.85 1.58 7.19
C GLY A 348 -10.22 2.74 7.96
N ILE A 349 -8.93 2.96 7.74
CA ILE A 349 -8.18 4.03 8.41
C ILE A 349 -8.90 5.35 8.08
N PRO A 350 -9.40 6.09 9.10
CA PRO A 350 -10.07 7.35 8.84
C PRO A 350 -9.08 8.27 8.13
N LEU A 351 -9.44 8.60 6.90
CA LEU A 351 -8.66 9.38 5.99
C LEU A 351 -8.61 10.83 6.50
N GLN A 352 -7.43 11.38 6.80
CA GLN A 352 -7.35 12.79 7.23
C GLN A 352 -7.63 13.72 6.03
N SER A 353 -8.36 14.82 6.22
CA SER A 353 -8.69 15.80 5.16
C SER A 353 -7.45 16.40 4.51
N CYS A 354 -7.35 16.34 3.19
CA CYS A 354 -6.13 16.67 2.43
C CYS A 354 -5.93 18.18 2.17
N TYR A 355 -6.99 18.98 2.27
CA TYR A 355 -6.98 20.37 1.79
C TYR A 355 -7.09 21.42 2.90
N GLY A 356 -7.14 21.01 4.17
CA GLY A 356 -7.39 21.92 5.29
C GLY A 356 -8.72 22.68 5.16
N LEU A 357 -9.67 22.14 4.38
CA LEU A 357 -10.95 22.77 4.08
C LEU A 357 -11.78 22.90 5.36
N GLN A 358 -12.12 24.14 5.71
CA GLN A 358 -13.01 24.45 6.82
C GLN A 358 -14.35 24.93 6.25
N PRO A 359 -15.48 24.27 6.60
CA PRO A 359 -16.78 24.71 6.14
C PRO A 359 -17.13 26.07 6.74
N TYR A 360 -17.75 26.92 5.93
CA TYR A 360 -18.31 28.18 6.39
C TYR A 360 -19.57 27.95 7.24
N LEU A 361 -20.41 27.01 6.82
CA LEU A 361 -21.59 26.56 7.57
C LEU A 361 -21.65 25.04 7.55
N ASN A 362 -22.03 24.46 8.68
CA ASN A 362 -22.32 23.04 8.83
C ASN A 362 -23.79 22.89 9.21
N TYR A 363 -24.52 22.06 8.46
CA TYR A 363 -25.90 21.70 8.74
C TYR A 363 -25.93 20.21 9.07
N ASN A 364 -25.97 19.88 10.35
CA ASN A 364 -26.20 18.52 10.80
C ASN A 364 -27.67 18.16 10.63
N LEU A 365 -27.95 17.19 9.75
CA LEU A 365 -29.34 16.89 9.46
C LEU A 365 -30.02 16.15 10.62
N ASP A 366 -29.28 15.39 11.43
CA ASP A 366 -29.83 14.64 12.59
C ASP A 366 -30.52 15.55 13.63
N GLU A 367 -30.31 16.85 13.58
CA GLU A 367 -30.91 17.84 14.49
C GLU A 367 -32.34 18.26 14.12
N TYR A 368 -32.90 17.78 12.99
CA TYR A 368 -34.25 18.12 12.56
C TYR A 368 -35.03 16.95 11.95
N THR A 369 -36.36 17.11 11.91
CA THR A 369 -37.28 16.15 11.29
C THR A 369 -37.06 16.07 9.78
N ARG A 370 -36.61 14.90 9.29
CA ARG A 370 -36.31 14.69 7.87
C ARG A 370 -37.49 15.02 6.95
N PHE A 371 -37.21 15.85 5.95
CA PHE A 371 -38.12 16.13 4.84
C PHE A 371 -38.25 14.94 3.90
N SER A 372 -39.18 15.03 2.94
CA SER A 372 -39.40 13.97 1.96
C SER A 372 -38.34 13.98 0.85
N THR A 373 -37.82 15.16 0.51
CA THR A 373 -36.82 15.35 -0.55
C THR A 373 -35.70 16.29 -0.11
N MET A 374 -34.56 16.19 -0.81
CA MET A 374 -33.48 17.18 -0.67
C MET A 374 -33.91 18.57 -1.15
N THR A 375 -34.83 18.68 -2.12
CA THR A 375 -35.42 19.96 -2.53
C THR A 375 -36.03 20.71 -1.35
N GLU A 376 -36.90 20.05 -0.58
CA GLU A 376 -37.50 20.63 0.63
C GLU A 376 -36.44 20.96 1.68
N THR A 377 -35.46 20.07 1.86
CA THR A 377 -34.34 20.31 2.80
C THR A 377 -33.58 21.60 2.47
N PHE A 378 -33.26 21.84 1.19
CA PHE A 378 -32.57 23.06 0.79
C PHE A 378 -33.43 24.32 0.94
N VAL A 379 -34.74 24.23 0.67
CA VAL A 379 -35.65 25.38 0.75
C VAL A 379 -35.95 25.76 2.20
N GLU A 380 -36.24 24.77 3.05
CA GLU A 380 -36.77 25.00 4.41
C GLU A 380 -35.66 25.12 5.47
N PHE A 381 -34.57 24.36 5.32
CA PHE A 381 -33.52 24.26 6.36
C PHE A 381 -32.21 24.91 5.96
N VAL A 382 -31.68 24.63 4.76
CA VAL A 382 -30.36 25.13 4.31
C VAL A 382 -30.48 26.52 3.69
N ARG A 383 -30.84 27.52 4.50
CA ARG A 383 -31.17 28.90 4.06
C ARG A 383 -30.06 29.63 3.31
N SER A 384 -28.80 29.19 3.45
CA SER A 384 -27.66 29.75 2.69
C SER A 384 -27.60 29.28 1.23
N VAL A 385 -28.48 28.36 0.82
CA VAL A 385 -28.55 27.81 -0.54
C VAL A 385 -29.90 28.16 -1.16
N ILE A 386 -29.90 28.49 -2.46
CA ILE A 386 -31.11 28.69 -3.25
C ILE A 386 -31.07 27.80 -4.50
N ILE A 387 -32.25 27.40 -4.95
CA ILE A 387 -32.43 26.67 -6.20
C ILE A 387 -32.80 27.68 -7.29
N ARG A 388 -32.00 27.80 -8.35
CA ARG A 388 -32.28 28.66 -9.51
C ARG A 388 -32.35 27.85 -10.80
N LYS A 389 -33.23 28.24 -11.72
CA LYS A 389 -33.30 27.65 -13.05
C LYS A 389 -32.29 28.35 -13.96
N VAL A 390 -31.34 27.60 -14.50
CA VAL A 390 -30.31 28.07 -15.45
C VAL A 390 -30.37 27.15 -16.66
N ASN A 391 -30.60 27.71 -17.86
CA ASN A 391 -30.75 26.95 -19.11
C ASN A 391 -31.72 25.76 -19.00
N GLY A 392 -32.87 25.99 -18.35
CA GLY A 392 -33.90 24.95 -18.20
C GLY A 392 -33.69 23.97 -17.04
N LYS A 393 -32.48 23.84 -16.48
CA LYS A 393 -32.16 22.93 -15.36
C LYS A 393 -32.10 23.65 -14.02
N ARG A 394 -32.49 23.00 -12.92
CA ARG A 394 -32.35 23.59 -11.57
C ARG A 394 -30.92 23.42 -11.09
N ARG A 395 -30.36 24.50 -10.56
CA ARG A 395 -28.98 24.58 -10.05
C ARG A 395 -28.98 25.18 -8.65
N LEU A 396 -28.30 24.51 -7.74
CA LEU A 396 -27.95 25.03 -6.42
C LEU A 396 -26.97 26.21 -6.52
N LYS A 397 -27.28 27.30 -5.83
CA LYS A 397 -26.46 28.51 -5.69
C LYS A 397 -26.33 28.87 -4.21
N VAL A 398 -25.15 29.31 -3.80
CA VAL A 398 -24.81 29.62 -2.41
C VAL A 398 -24.77 31.14 -2.22
N LEU A 399 -25.30 31.61 -1.09
CA LEU A 399 -25.21 33.01 -0.69
C LEU A 399 -23.77 33.35 -0.34
N LYS A 400 -23.18 34.33 -1.03
CA LYS A 400 -21.82 34.79 -0.74
C LYS A 400 -21.81 35.75 0.44
N GLU A 401 -21.04 35.40 1.46
CA GLU A 401 -20.88 36.23 2.65
C GLU A 401 -20.21 37.56 2.29
N GLY A 402 -20.68 38.67 2.86
CA GLY A 402 -20.19 40.02 2.56
C GLY A 402 -20.75 40.67 1.28
N GLU A 403 -21.14 39.89 0.26
CA GLU A 403 -21.69 40.44 -0.99
C GLU A 403 -23.22 40.54 -1.01
N LYS A 404 -23.91 39.93 -0.03
CA LYS A 404 -25.39 39.86 0.07
C LYS A 404 -26.07 39.41 -1.23
N ARG A 405 -25.38 38.61 -2.04
CA ARG A 405 -25.88 38.04 -3.28
C ARG A 405 -25.46 36.58 -3.42
N PHE A 406 -26.23 35.81 -4.18
CA PHE A 406 -25.87 34.45 -4.51
C PHE A 406 -24.75 34.43 -5.55
N ASN A 407 -23.92 33.38 -5.52
CA ASN A 407 -22.89 33.17 -6.52
C ASN A 407 -23.51 33.11 -7.93
N VAL A 408 -22.79 33.67 -8.90
CA VAL A 408 -23.24 33.70 -10.30
C VAL A 408 -22.63 32.52 -11.05
N GLY A 409 -21.35 32.24 -10.80
CA GLY A 409 -20.59 31.14 -11.40
C GLY A 409 -20.99 29.76 -10.89
N ASN A 410 -20.20 28.75 -11.22
CA ASN A 410 -20.50 27.35 -10.89
C ASN A 410 -20.41 27.11 -9.38
N THR A 411 -21.26 26.20 -8.90
CA THR A 411 -21.23 25.67 -7.53
C THR A 411 -20.80 24.22 -7.64
N LEU A 412 -19.71 23.83 -6.98
CA LEU A 412 -19.32 22.43 -6.90
C LEU A 412 -20.23 21.73 -5.90
N VAL A 413 -20.91 20.66 -6.31
CA VAL A 413 -21.76 19.87 -5.42
C VAL A 413 -21.16 18.48 -5.28
N LEU A 414 -20.86 18.09 -4.05
CA LEU A 414 -20.25 16.80 -3.73
C LEU A 414 -21.21 15.94 -2.91
N LEU A 415 -21.21 14.64 -3.15
CA LEU A 415 -21.80 13.63 -2.27
C LEU A 415 -20.71 12.64 -1.89
N ASP A 416 -20.41 12.51 -0.59
CA ASP A 416 -19.33 11.65 -0.08
C ASP A 416 -17.99 11.86 -0.80
N GLY A 417 -17.63 13.14 -1.03
CA GLY A 417 -16.40 13.54 -1.71
C GLY A 417 -16.45 13.47 -3.24
N VAL A 418 -17.46 12.84 -3.83
CA VAL A 418 -17.62 12.67 -5.28
C VAL A 418 -18.41 13.83 -5.89
N PRO A 419 -17.90 14.49 -6.96
CA PRO A 419 -18.65 15.52 -7.69
C PRO A 419 -19.91 14.96 -8.35
N ILE A 420 -21.03 15.65 -8.15
CA ILE A 420 -22.31 15.35 -8.78
C ILE A 420 -22.67 16.52 -9.72
N HIS A 421 -22.42 16.32 -11.01
CA HIS A 421 -22.55 17.38 -12.03
C HIS A 421 -23.99 17.76 -12.33
N ASP A 422 -24.95 16.82 -12.34
CA ASP A 422 -26.37 17.15 -12.45
C ASP A 422 -26.98 17.36 -11.07
N HIS A 423 -27.26 18.63 -10.73
CA HIS A 423 -27.80 18.97 -9.42
C HIS A 423 -29.23 18.42 -9.23
N GLU A 424 -29.92 18.01 -10.31
CA GLU A 424 -31.21 17.32 -10.22
C GLU A 424 -31.11 16.01 -9.44
N ASP A 425 -29.98 15.30 -9.54
CA ASP A 425 -29.78 14.03 -8.83
C ASP A 425 -29.68 14.26 -7.32
N ILE A 426 -28.96 15.31 -6.91
CA ILE A 426 -28.90 15.75 -5.51
C ILE A 426 -30.27 16.23 -5.02
N LEU A 427 -31.03 16.97 -5.84
CA LEU A 427 -32.34 17.51 -5.45
C LEU A 427 -33.40 16.41 -5.24
N LYS A 428 -33.27 15.27 -5.92
CA LYS A 428 -34.13 14.09 -5.79
C LYS A 428 -33.61 13.06 -4.78
N TYR A 429 -32.37 13.22 -4.32
CA TYR A 429 -31.73 12.28 -3.40
C TYR A 429 -32.51 12.16 -2.08
N ASN A 430 -32.39 11.01 -1.42
CA ASN A 430 -33.11 10.75 -0.17
C ASN A 430 -32.41 11.43 1.03
N PRO A 431 -33.02 12.46 1.65
CA PRO A 431 -32.40 13.20 2.74
C PRO A 431 -32.17 12.35 4.01
N LYS A 432 -32.84 11.20 4.15
CA LYS A 432 -32.62 10.28 5.29
C LYS A 432 -31.26 9.60 5.26
N LEU A 433 -30.63 9.50 4.08
CA LEU A 433 -29.29 8.92 3.92
C LEU A 433 -28.19 9.94 4.25
N VAL A 434 -28.50 11.23 4.17
CA VAL A 434 -27.56 12.32 4.41
C VAL A 434 -27.48 12.63 5.91
N LYS A 435 -26.25 12.67 6.42
CA LYS A 435 -25.94 13.02 7.81
C LYS A 435 -25.76 14.53 7.96
N LYS A 436 -24.96 15.14 7.10
CA LYS A 436 -24.66 16.58 7.17
C LYS A 436 -24.48 17.20 5.79
N ILE A 437 -24.64 18.52 5.74
CA ILE A 437 -24.35 19.36 4.58
C ILE A 437 -23.39 20.47 5.01
N ASP A 438 -22.22 20.50 4.39
CA ASP A 438 -21.18 21.51 4.59
C ASP A 438 -21.19 22.50 3.43
N ILE A 439 -21.20 23.80 3.75
CA ILE A 439 -21.18 24.89 2.78
C ILE A 439 -19.84 25.59 2.84
N TYR A 440 -19.23 25.76 1.68
CA TYR A 440 -17.92 26.40 1.52
C TYR A 440 -18.06 27.66 0.67
N ASN A 441 -17.70 28.81 1.26
CA ASN A 441 -17.90 30.14 0.69
C ASN A 441 -16.58 30.74 0.19
N SER A 442 -15.86 30.00 -0.64
CA SER A 442 -14.59 30.42 -1.22
C SER A 442 -14.47 29.92 -2.64
N ARG A 443 -13.56 30.51 -3.41
CA ARG A 443 -13.29 30.08 -4.79
C ARG A 443 -12.37 28.86 -4.75
N TYR A 444 -12.76 27.83 -5.50
CA TYR A 444 -12.01 26.60 -5.65
C TYR A 444 -11.75 26.36 -7.13
N ALA A 445 -10.54 25.92 -7.46
CA ALA A 445 -10.19 25.52 -8.82
C ALA A 445 -9.93 24.02 -8.82
N PHE A 446 -10.70 23.29 -9.62
CA PHE A 446 -10.50 21.88 -9.89
C PHE A 446 -10.68 21.67 -11.39
N SER A 447 -9.79 20.91 -12.02
CA SER A 447 -10.05 20.38 -13.38
C SER A 447 -10.11 21.47 -14.46
N GLY A 448 -9.37 22.56 -14.24
CA GLY A 448 -9.43 23.75 -15.10
C GLY A 448 -10.73 24.56 -14.95
N GLU A 449 -11.69 24.10 -14.14
CA GLU A 449 -12.90 24.82 -13.79
C GLU A 449 -12.71 25.60 -12.48
N THR A 450 -13.33 26.77 -12.40
CA THR A 450 -13.40 27.55 -11.17
C THR A 450 -14.82 27.53 -10.63
N PHE A 451 -14.95 27.04 -9.40
CA PHE A 451 -16.18 27.03 -8.63
C PHE A 451 -16.17 28.21 -7.66
N GLU A 452 -17.23 29.02 -7.66
CA GLU A 452 -17.32 30.16 -6.76
C GLU A 452 -17.64 29.77 -5.32
N CYS A 453 -18.31 28.62 -5.16
CA CYS A 453 -18.71 28.03 -3.89
C CYS A 453 -18.77 26.51 -4.03
N MET A 454 -18.78 25.80 -2.89
CA MET A 454 -18.94 24.35 -2.84
C MET A 454 -19.98 23.95 -1.78
N ILE A 455 -20.74 22.90 -2.09
CA ILE A 455 -21.70 22.24 -1.19
C ILE A 455 -21.25 20.79 -1.09
N SER A 456 -20.96 20.30 0.10
CA SER A 456 -20.60 18.90 0.34
C SER A 456 -21.64 18.22 1.20
N LEU A 457 -22.23 17.15 0.70
CA LEU A 457 -23.17 16.31 1.42
C LEU A 457 -22.42 15.07 1.88
N THR A 458 -22.50 14.74 3.17
CA THR A 458 -21.92 13.51 3.72
C THR A 458 -23.04 12.60 4.18
N THR A 459 -23.06 11.36 3.69
CA THR A 459 -24.00 10.33 4.12
C THR A 459 -23.61 9.72 5.47
N GLN A 460 -24.51 8.95 6.05
CA GLN A 460 -24.29 8.34 7.37
C GLN A 460 -23.02 7.48 7.41
N LYS A 461 -22.78 6.71 6.34
CA LYS A 461 -21.61 5.83 6.23
C LYS A 461 -20.47 6.44 5.43
N GLY A 462 -20.73 7.41 4.55
CA GLY A 462 -19.72 7.97 3.66
C GLY A 462 -19.37 7.02 2.51
N ASN A 463 -20.36 6.29 1.98
CA ASN A 463 -20.18 5.20 1.02
C ASN A 463 -21.04 5.35 -0.24
N LEU A 464 -21.47 6.57 -0.54
CA LEU A 464 -22.18 6.96 -1.76
C LEU A 464 -23.41 6.08 -2.09
N PRO A 465 -24.33 5.84 -1.14
CA PRO A 465 -25.41 4.87 -1.33
C PRO A 465 -26.45 5.37 -2.34
N SER A 466 -26.82 4.52 -3.30
CA SER A 466 -28.03 4.69 -4.14
C SER A 466 -28.08 5.97 -5.00
N ILE A 467 -26.93 6.58 -5.32
CA ILE A 467 -26.83 7.64 -6.33
C ILE A 467 -26.54 7.00 -7.69
N GLN A 468 -27.12 7.56 -8.75
CA GLN A 468 -26.74 7.20 -10.12
C GLN A 468 -25.59 8.13 -10.52
N LEU A 469 -24.44 7.55 -10.88
CA LEU A 469 -23.32 8.29 -11.45
C LEU A 469 -23.59 8.59 -12.93
N SER A 470 -22.95 9.63 -13.45
CA SER A 470 -23.02 9.99 -14.86
C SER A 470 -22.30 8.96 -15.74
N ASP A 471 -22.65 8.93 -17.02
CA ASP A 471 -22.13 7.93 -17.99
C ASP A 471 -20.61 8.05 -18.23
N ASP A 472 -20.01 9.18 -17.86
CA ASP A 472 -18.56 9.44 -17.90
C ASP A 472 -17.80 8.94 -16.66
N SER A 473 -18.50 8.34 -15.69
CA SER A 473 -17.97 8.02 -14.37
C SER A 473 -17.97 6.52 -14.10
N GLN A 474 -16.85 6.00 -13.57
CA GLN A 474 -16.69 4.60 -13.18
C GLN A 474 -16.31 4.49 -11.71
N LEU A 475 -17.14 3.76 -10.93
CA LEU A 475 -16.82 3.38 -9.56
C LEU A 475 -16.02 2.08 -9.54
N THR A 476 -14.87 2.06 -8.87
CA THR A 476 -14.05 0.86 -8.69
C THR A 476 -13.34 0.86 -7.34
N VAL A 477 -12.99 -0.33 -6.85
CA VAL A 477 -12.14 -0.49 -5.66
C VAL A 477 -10.68 -0.35 -6.08
N TYR A 478 -9.92 0.46 -5.35
CA TYR A 478 -8.50 0.69 -5.60
C TYR A 478 -7.69 0.52 -4.32
N GLU A 479 -6.65 -0.32 -4.40
CA GLU A 479 -5.72 -0.54 -3.30
C GLU A 479 -4.61 0.52 -3.34
N CYS A 480 -4.65 1.53 -2.48
CA CYS A 480 -3.56 2.50 -2.29
C CYS A 480 -2.43 1.92 -1.41
N PRO A 481 -1.26 2.58 -1.30
CA PRO A 481 -0.18 2.07 -0.46
C PRO A 481 -0.62 1.74 0.97
N GLN A 482 -0.14 0.62 1.49
CA GLN A 482 -0.42 0.17 2.84
C GLN A 482 0.47 0.93 3.83
N LEU A 483 -0.13 1.47 4.89
CA LEU A 483 0.61 1.98 6.04
C LEU A 483 1.19 0.82 6.87
N PRO A 484 2.25 1.06 7.66
CA PRO A 484 2.79 0.05 8.58
C PRO A 484 1.72 -0.67 9.39
N VAL A 485 1.64 -1.99 9.22
CA VAL A 485 0.70 -2.85 9.96
C VAL A 485 1.41 -3.45 11.16
N ALA A 486 0.84 -3.28 12.35
CA ALA A 486 1.35 -3.91 13.56
C ALA A 486 1.13 -5.43 13.54
N PHE A 487 2.14 -6.19 13.96
CA PHE A 487 2.01 -7.63 14.16
C PHE A 487 1.24 -7.92 15.45
N SER A 488 0.08 -8.54 15.33
CA SER A 488 -0.75 -8.89 16.50
C SER A 488 -0.39 -10.26 17.07
N MET A 489 -0.26 -10.34 18.39
CA MET A 489 0.00 -11.60 19.09
C MET A 489 -0.81 -11.74 20.39
N PRO A 490 -1.42 -12.91 20.64
CA PRO A 490 -1.95 -13.25 21.95
C PRO A 490 -0.94 -13.03 23.08
N GLU A 491 -1.41 -12.41 24.16
CA GLU A 491 -0.66 -12.26 25.40
C GLU A 491 -1.16 -13.30 26.41
N TYR A 492 -0.43 -14.40 26.62
CA TYR A 492 -0.79 -15.42 27.61
C TYR A 492 -0.33 -15.03 29.03
N LYS A 493 -0.69 -13.82 29.45
CA LYS A 493 -0.28 -13.24 30.74
C LYS A 493 -0.88 -14.01 31.92
N ASN A 494 -2.15 -14.35 31.83
CA ASN A 494 -2.91 -14.93 32.94
C ASN A 494 -3.22 -16.43 32.72
N GLU A 495 -3.58 -17.15 33.80
CA GLU A 495 -3.94 -18.57 33.69
C GLU A 495 -5.14 -18.83 32.78
N ILE A 496 -6.10 -17.90 32.75
CA ILE A 496 -7.31 -18.01 31.92
C ILE A 496 -6.92 -18.06 30.45
N ASP A 497 -6.03 -17.17 30.01
CA ASP A 497 -5.58 -17.10 28.63
C ASP A 497 -4.79 -18.35 28.25
N ARG A 498 -3.91 -18.81 29.14
CA ARG A 498 -3.14 -20.06 28.96
C ARG A 498 -4.05 -21.27 28.81
N LYS A 499 -5.14 -21.34 29.58
CA LYS A 499 -6.14 -22.42 29.55
C LYS A 499 -7.26 -22.20 28.52
N SER A 500 -7.17 -21.17 27.67
CA SER A 500 -8.17 -20.87 26.64
C SER A 500 -8.38 -22.07 25.70
N ARG A 501 -9.64 -22.35 25.36
CA ARG A 501 -10.01 -23.38 24.37
C ARG A 501 -9.82 -22.95 22.92
N LYS A 502 -9.47 -21.67 22.68
CA LYS A 502 -9.10 -21.21 21.34
C LYS A 502 -7.70 -21.76 21.03
N PRO A 503 -7.54 -22.57 19.99
CA PRO A 503 -6.22 -23.08 19.62
C PRO A 503 -5.37 -21.99 18.97
N ASP A 504 -4.06 -22.06 19.16
CA ASP A 504 -3.06 -21.15 18.58
C ASP A 504 -2.08 -21.91 17.68
N PHE A 505 -2.40 -21.91 16.39
CA PHE A 505 -1.59 -22.55 15.34
C PHE A 505 -0.66 -21.57 14.64
N ARG A 506 -0.31 -20.44 15.27
CA ARG A 506 0.56 -19.47 14.60
C ARG A 506 1.94 -20.07 14.31
N HIS A 507 2.34 -19.96 13.05
CA HIS A 507 3.66 -20.39 12.59
C HIS A 507 4.72 -19.32 12.86
N THR A 508 4.36 -18.04 12.68
CA THR A 508 5.18 -16.89 13.05
C THR A 508 4.74 -16.43 14.44
N LEU A 509 5.64 -16.56 15.43
CA LEU A 509 5.38 -16.18 16.82
C LEU A 509 5.56 -14.68 17.04
N TYR A 510 6.53 -14.10 16.34
CA TYR A 510 6.92 -12.70 16.50
C TYR A 510 7.46 -12.15 15.19
N TRP A 511 7.03 -10.93 14.86
CA TRP A 511 7.58 -10.12 13.78
C TRP A 511 7.61 -8.67 14.25
N ASN A 512 8.79 -8.07 14.27
CA ASN A 512 8.93 -6.65 14.51
C ASN A 512 9.84 -6.05 13.43
N PRO A 513 9.29 -5.22 12.52
CA PRO A 513 10.02 -4.65 11.40
C PRO A 513 10.80 -3.38 11.77
N SER A 514 10.77 -2.92 13.03
CA SER A 514 11.50 -1.75 13.49
C SER A 514 11.70 -1.81 15.01
N VAL A 515 12.63 -2.67 15.43
CA VAL A 515 12.99 -2.83 16.83
C VAL A 515 13.77 -1.61 17.29
N LYS A 516 13.25 -0.94 18.32
CA LYS A 516 13.93 0.16 18.98
C LYS A 516 15.15 -0.37 19.75
N THR A 517 16.31 0.23 19.49
CA THR A 517 17.57 -0.11 20.16
C THR A 517 18.07 1.10 20.95
N GLU A 518 18.86 0.83 21.99
CA GLU A 518 19.58 1.87 22.74
C GLU A 518 21.08 1.65 22.58
N LYS A 519 21.81 2.72 22.26
CA LYS A 519 23.25 2.68 22.00
C LYS A 519 24.01 1.98 23.14
N GLY A 520 24.76 0.93 22.80
CA GLY A 520 25.62 0.18 23.73
C GLY A 520 24.87 -0.70 24.74
N LYS A 521 23.54 -0.81 24.67
CA LYS A 521 22.74 -1.65 25.57
C LYS A 521 22.23 -2.90 24.86
N ALA A 522 21.95 -3.92 25.66
CA ALA A 522 21.24 -5.10 25.18
C ALA A 522 19.78 -4.73 24.87
N THR A 523 19.26 -5.32 23.79
CA THR A 523 17.85 -5.19 23.42
C THR A 523 17.11 -6.43 23.87
N THR A 524 16.07 -6.25 24.70
CA THR A 524 15.24 -7.35 25.21
C THR A 524 13.84 -7.29 24.61
N LEU A 525 13.37 -8.41 24.07
CA LEU A 525 12.06 -8.58 23.45
C LEU A 525 11.28 -9.70 24.14
N LEU A 526 9.97 -9.52 24.27
CA LEU A 526 9.08 -10.50 24.91
C LEU A 526 7.97 -10.91 23.95
N PHE A 527 7.79 -12.22 23.80
CA PHE A 527 6.68 -12.82 23.04
C PHE A 527 6.26 -14.15 23.68
N TYR A 528 5.30 -14.85 23.10
CA TYR A 528 4.82 -16.13 23.62
C TYR A 528 4.91 -17.23 22.57
N THR A 529 5.15 -18.47 23.03
CA THR A 529 5.03 -19.67 22.19
C THR A 529 3.57 -19.96 21.87
N SER A 530 3.34 -20.74 20.82
CA SER A 530 2.01 -21.19 20.39
C SER A 530 1.73 -22.63 20.82
N ASP A 531 0.64 -23.22 20.33
CA ASP A 531 0.34 -24.65 20.53
C ASP A 531 1.18 -25.55 19.60
N LEU A 532 1.97 -24.96 18.68
CA LEU A 532 2.84 -25.69 17.77
C LEU A 532 4.17 -26.05 18.45
N GLU A 533 4.46 -27.34 18.53
CA GLU A 533 5.73 -27.87 19.03
C GLU A 533 6.82 -27.93 17.95
N GLY A 534 8.09 -27.92 18.33
CA GLY A 534 9.24 -28.06 17.43
C GLY A 534 10.28 -26.97 17.60
N GLU A 535 11.20 -26.91 16.64
CA GLU A 535 12.22 -25.88 16.61
C GLU A 535 11.65 -24.57 16.03
N PHE A 536 11.96 -23.45 16.66
CA PHE A 536 11.68 -22.11 16.17
C PHE A 536 13.00 -21.39 15.90
N LYS A 537 13.07 -20.79 14.71
CA LYS A 537 14.22 -19.99 14.27
C LYS A 537 13.95 -18.54 14.63
N VAL A 538 14.96 -17.90 15.22
CA VAL A 538 15.03 -16.46 15.44
C VAL A 538 15.99 -15.89 14.42
N VAL A 539 15.56 -14.89 13.67
CA VAL A 539 16.38 -14.15 12.71
C VAL A 539 16.37 -12.69 13.10
N VAL A 540 17.56 -12.13 13.26
CA VAL A 540 17.80 -10.70 13.48
C VAL A 540 18.51 -10.17 12.25
N GLU A 541 17.94 -9.18 11.59
CA GLU A 541 18.47 -8.56 10.39
C GLU A 541 18.37 -7.04 10.49
N GLY A 542 19.16 -6.29 9.74
CA GLY A 542 19.06 -4.84 9.73
C GLY A 542 20.21 -4.16 9.03
N PHE A 543 20.28 -2.84 9.19
CA PHE A 543 21.36 -2.02 8.62
C PHE A 543 21.85 -0.98 9.63
N THR A 544 23.13 -0.63 9.56
CA THR A 544 23.67 0.55 10.23
C THR A 544 23.33 1.83 9.47
N HIS A 545 23.55 3.00 10.08
CA HIS A 545 23.41 4.29 9.39
C HIS A 545 24.35 4.42 8.20
N GLN A 546 25.49 3.74 8.22
CA GLN A 546 26.46 3.68 7.12
C GLN A 546 26.09 2.61 6.08
N GLY A 547 24.94 1.97 6.21
CA GLY A 547 24.46 0.97 5.27
C GLY A 547 25.13 -0.39 5.42
N GLU A 548 25.81 -0.69 6.53
CA GLU A 548 26.39 -2.02 6.76
C GLU A 548 25.31 -3.01 7.24
N ALA A 549 25.31 -4.22 6.68
CA ALA A 549 24.31 -5.23 7.03
C ALA A 549 24.55 -5.84 8.42
N ILE A 550 23.47 -5.97 9.18
CA ILE A 550 23.41 -6.63 10.48
C ILE A 550 22.69 -7.95 10.27
N ARG A 551 23.29 -9.07 10.68
CA ARG A 551 22.60 -10.37 10.66
C ARG A 551 23.07 -11.30 11.77
N GLY A 552 22.12 -11.94 12.44
CA GLY A 552 22.37 -13.07 13.33
C GLY A 552 21.17 -13.99 13.43
N GLU A 553 21.42 -15.24 13.75
CA GLU A 553 20.39 -16.27 13.86
C GLU A 553 20.62 -17.13 15.10
N THR A 554 19.53 -17.62 15.68
CA THR A 554 19.55 -18.64 16.74
C THR A 554 18.28 -19.49 16.67
N SER A 555 18.19 -20.56 17.45
CA SER A 555 16.98 -21.37 17.56
C SER A 555 16.69 -21.78 19.00
N PHE A 556 15.42 -22.09 19.28
CA PHE A 556 14.96 -22.68 20.53
C PHE A 556 13.85 -23.70 20.25
N ARG A 557 13.54 -24.55 21.23
CA ARG A 557 12.53 -25.60 21.10
C ARG A 557 11.26 -25.29 21.89
N VAL A 558 10.10 -25.64 21.32
CA VAL A 558 8.80 -25.63 22.00
C VAL A 558 8.27 -27.06 22.11
N GLY A 559 7.77 -27.44 23.28
CA GLY A 559 7.35 -28.80 23.59
C GLY A 559 8.45 -29.61 24.29
N GLU A 560 8.08 -30.78 24.81
CA GLU A 560 8.98 -31.67 25.56
C GLU A 560 10.12 -32.26 24.71
#